data_AF-B9XFT8-F1
#
_entry.id   AF-B9XFT8-F1
#
_cell.length_a   1.000
_cell.length_b   1.000
_cell.length_c   1.000
_cell.angle_alpha   90.00
_cell.angle_beta   90.00
_cell.angle_gamma   90.00
#
_symmetry.space_group_name_H-M   'P 1'
#
loop_
_entity.id
_entity.type
_entity.pdbx_description
1 polymer ?
#
loop_
_entity_poly.entity_id
_entity_poly.type
_entity_poly.pdbx_seq_one_letter_code
_entity_poly.pdbx_strand_id
1 'polypeptide(L)'
;MSVTRRKIKLTYVNTGESVIAEMLDDEAPNVCKHIWENLPIEGKTIHGMYSGAEVFVMLDNPQPMPAENMAQLPLPGELLFFYDGSSGVAGAKKPVAELVLVYGRGVVLRAHEGVPTHCSLFARIPGDWKYDWVDFAKACRRSRWEGPQVLRVERAD
;
A
#
# COMPACT_ATOMS: atom_id res chain seq x y z
N MET A 1 -1.77 16.99 21.29
CA MET A 1 -2.72 15.96 21.76
C MET A 1 -2.48 14.73 20.92
N SER A 2 -2.38 13.53 21.52
CA SER A 2 -2.25 12.29 20.75
C SER A 2 -3.59 12.02 20.08
N VAL A 3 -3.65 12.10 18.75
CA VAL A 3 -4.83 11.70 17.99
C VAL A 3 -4.92 10.18 18.05
N THR A 4 -6.02 9.63 18.57
CA THR A 4 -6.26 8.18 18.51
C THR A 4 -6.63 7.84 17.07
N ARG A 5 -5.69 7.22 16.36
CA ARG A 5 -5.86 6.81 14.95
C ARG A 5 -6.47 5.41 14.86
N ARG A 6 -7.35 5.19 13.88
CA ARG A 6 -7.87 3.85 13.56
C ARG A 6 -6.72 2.97 13.11
N LYS A 7 -6.83 1.67 13.37
CA LYS A 7 -5.78 0.70 13.05
C LYS A 7 -6.27 -0.31 12.05
N ILE A 8 -5.36 -0.76 11.20
CA ILE A 8 -5.56 -1.86 10.26
C ILE A 8 -4.48 -2.89 10.48
N LYS A 9 -4.82 -4.17 10.31
CA LYS A 9 -3.89 -5.28 10.36
C LYS A 9 -3.62 -5.77 8.95
N LEU A 10 -2.34 -5.96 8.65
CA LEU A 10 -1.88 -6.58 7.41
C LEU A 10 -1.33 -7.95 7.75
N THR A 11 -1.79 -8.99 7.04
CA THR A 11 -1.38 -10.38 7.29
C THR A 11 -1.11 -11.10 5.97
N TYR A 12 0.07 -11.72 5.83
CA TYR A 12 0.29 -12.70 4.77
C TYR A 12 -0.40 -14.02 5.14
N VAL A 13 -1.51 -14.33 4.47
CA VAL A 13 -2.50 -15.33 4.93
C VAL A 13 -1.91 -16.73 5.10
N ASN A 14 -1.00 -17.11 4.21
CA ASN A 14 -0.44 -18.47 4.19
C ASN A 14 0.62 -18.71 5.27
N THR A 15 1.30 -17.65 5.70
CA THR A 15 2.52 -17.73 6.52
C THR A 15 2.39 -17.03 7.87
N GLY A 16 1.38 -16.17 8.03
CA GLY A 16 0.97 -15.58 9.30
C GLY A 16 1.76 -14.35 9.74
N GLU A 17 2.81 -13.94 9.02
CA GLU A 17 3.50 -12.69 9.34
C GLU A 17 2.52 -11.53 9.21
N SER A 18 2.45 -10.71 10.26
CA SER A 18 1.50 -9.60 10.34
C SER A 18 2.07 -8.38 11.04
N VAL A 19 1.51 -7.23 10.70
CA VAL A 19 1.82 -5.92 11.29
C VAL A 19 0.54 -5.12 11.47
N ILE A 20 0.60 -4.12 12.35
CA ILE A 20 -0.46 -3.14 12.55
C ILE A 20 0.00 -1.82 11.93
N ALA A 21 -0.89 -1.17 11.19
CA ALA A 21 -0.67 0.18 10.68
C ALA A 21 -1.71 1.14 11.25
N GLU A 22 -1.30 2.38 11.49
CA GLU A 22 -2.14 3.49 11.93
C GLU A 22 -2.62 4.28 10.72
N MET A 23 -3.94 4.48 10.61
CA MET A 23 -4.54 5.28 9.55
C MET A 23 -4.40 6.77 9.83
N LEU A 24 -4.00 7.53 8.81
CA LEU A 24 -3.77 8.97 8.87
C LEU A 24 -5.07 9.73 8.58
N ASP A 25 -6.12 9.45 9.36
CA ASP A 25 -7.47 10.01 9.19
C ASP A 25 -7.51 11.55 9.19
N ASP A 26 -6.54 12.18 9.86
CA ASP A 26 -6.34 13.62 9.94
C ASP A 26 -5.62 14.22 8.73
N GLU A 27 -4.88 13.42 7.96
CA GLU A 27 -4.07 13.87 6.82
C GLU A 27 -4.70 13.50 5.47
N ALA A 28 -5.40 12.36 5.40
CA ALA A 28 -6.06 11.84 4.19
C ALA A 28 -7.47 11.28 4.51
N PRO A 29 -8.41 12.12 4.97
CA PRO A 29 -9.70 11.67 5.49
C PRO A 29 -10.56 10.92 4.47
N ASN A 30 -10.60 11.37 3.22
CA ASN A 30 -11.44 10.74 2.20
C ASN A 30 -10.84 9.41 1.73
N VAL A 31 -9.51 9.37 1.56
CA VAL A 31 -8.80 8.13 1.23
C VAL A 31 -8.92 7.11 2.36
N CYS A 32 -8.70 7.52 3.61
CA CYS A 32 -8.82 6.64 4.77
C CYS A 32 -10.25 6.11 4.94
N LYS A 33 -11.27 6.95 4.71
CA LYS A 33 -12.66 6.51 4.71
C LYS A 33 -12.92 5.48 3.61
N HIS A 34 -12.48 5.76 2.38
CA HIS A 34 -12.63 4.86 1.25
C HIS A 34 -12.01 3.49 1.51
N ILE A 35 -10.75 3.44 1.98
CA ILE A 35 -10.11 2.17 2.33
C ILE A 35 -10.89 1.46 3.42
N TRP A 36 -11.25 2.15 4.51
CA TRP A 36 -11.95 1.54 5.65
C TRP A 36 -13.30 0.90 5.30
N GLU A 37 -14.05 1.53 4.41
CA GLU A 37 -15.34 1.04 3.92
C GLU A 37 -15.19 -0.20 3.01
N ASN A 38 -14.04 -0.37 2.37
CA ASN A 38 -13.73 -1.52 1.52
C ASN A 38 -13.02 -2.67 2.27
N LEU A 39 -12.66 -2.49 3.55
CA LEU A 39 -12.07 -3.59 4.34
C LEU A 39 -13.13 -4.68 4.64
N PRO A 40 -12.75 -5.98 4.66
CA PRO A 40 -11.40 -6.48 4.41
C PRO A 40 -11.03 -6.52 2.92
N ILE A 41 -9.77 -6.22 2.62
CA ILE A 41 -9.17 -6.33 1.29
C ILE A 41 -8.24 -7.54 1.28
N GLU A 42 -8.43 -8.48 0.37
CA GLU A 42 -7.55 -9.64 0.21
C GLU A 42 -7.12 -9.78 -1.25
N GLY A 43 -5.82 -9.90 -1.49
CA GLY A 43 -5.29 -9.97 -2.84
C GLY A 43 -3.88 -10.53 -2.92
N LYS A 44 -3.51 -10.98 -4.12
CA LYS A 44 -2.13 -11.35 -4.41
C LYS A 44 -1.27 -10.10 -4.54
N THR A 45 -0.18 -10.04 -3.78
CA THR A 45 0.79 -8.96 -3.85
C THR A 45 1.62 -9.06 -5.12
N ILE A 46 1.75 -7.93 -5.81
CA ILE A 46 2.59 -7.75 -6.98
C ILE A 46 3.79 -6.90 -6.55
N HIS A 47 4.99 -7.29 -6.95
CA HIS A 47 6.20 -6.54 -6.64
C HIS A 47 6.40 -5.39 -7.64
N GLY A 48 6.66 -4.18 -7.13
CA GLY A 48 6.84 -2.98 -7.93
C GLY A 48 8.13 -3.02 -8.77
N MET A 49 7.99 -3.24 -10.08
CA MET A 49 9.13 -3.34 -11.00
C MET A 49 9.90 -2.01 -11.13
N TYR A 50 9.19 -0.88 -11.17
CA TYR A 50 9.78 0.44 -11.42
C TYR A 50 10.11 1.21 -10.14
N SER A 51 9.29 1.06 -9.11
CA SER A 51 9.38 1.86 -7.87
C SER A 51 10.39 1.30 -6.87
N GLY A 52 10.75 0.01 -6.95
CA GLY A 52 11.77 -0.60 -6.08
C GLY A 52 11.18 -1.44 -4.95
N ALA A 53 11.49 -1.11 -3.69
CA ALA A 53 11.08 -1.90 -2.51
C ALA A 53 9.60 -1.67 -2.14
N GLU A 54 8.71 -1.97 -3.09
CA GLU A 54 7.27 -1.80 -3.02
C GLU A 54 6.56 -3.12 -3.36
N VAL A 55 5.46 -3.40 -2.66
CA VAL A 55 4.45 -4.38 -3.10
C VAL A 55 3.08 -3.72 -3.10
N PHE A 56 2.18 -4.17 -3.97
CA PHE A 56 0.81 -3.66 -4.01
C PHE A 56 -0.21 -4.76 -4.26
N VAL A 57 -1.46 -4.49 -3.88
CA VAL A 57 -2.63 -5.31 -4.24
C VAL A 57 -3.60 -4.47 -5.06
N MET A 58 -4.20 -5.09 -6.08
CA MET A 58 -5.23 -4.46 -6.90
C MET A 58 -6.55 -4.39 -6.10
N LEU A 59 -7.25 -3.28 -6.21
CA LEU A 59 -8.59 -3.12 -5.65
C LEU A 59 -9.65 -3.43 -6.72
N ASP A 60 -10.69 -4.19 -6.35
CA ASP A 60 -11.72 -4.66 -7.30
C ASP A 60 -12.63 -3.54 -7.82
N ASN A 61 -12.88 -2.51 -7.00
CA ASN A 61 -13.73 -1.37 -7.35
C ASN A 61 -12.92 -0.06 -7.36
N PRO A 62 -12.15 0.20 -8.42
CA PRO A 62 -11.29 1.38 -8.49
C PRO A 62 -12.14 2.65 -8.60
N GLN A 63 -12.00 3.53 -7.61
CA GLN A 63 -12.71 4.81 -7.56
C GLN A 63 -11.69 5.96 -7.40
N PRO A 64 -11.83 7.07 -8.15
CA PRO A 64 -10.94 8.21 -7.98
C PRO A 64 -11.15 8.86 -6.62
N MET A 65 -10.06 9.22 -5.94
CA MET A 65 -10.09 9.94 -4.67
C MET A 65 -9.48 11.35 -4.80
N PRO A 66 -9.89 12.30 -3.93
CA PRO A 66 -9.23 13.59 -3.85
C PRO A 66 -7.73 13.41 -3.60
N ALA A 67 -6.92 14.31 -4.17
CA ALA A 67 -5.48 14.32 -3.94
C ALA A 67 -5.19 14.77 -2.50
N GLU A 68 -5.01 13.78 -1.60
CA GLU A 68 -4.72 13.99 -0.18
C GLU A 68 -3.39 13.34 0.19
N ASN A 69 -2.61 14.03 1.03
CA ASN A 69 -1.33 13.56 1.56
C ASN A 69 -0.41 12.89 0.52
N MET A 70 -0.23 13.53 -0.64
CA MET A 70 0.46 12.95 -1.78
C MET A 70 1.95 12.81 -1.51
N ALA A 71 2.51 11.63 -1.78
CA ALA A 71 3.93 11.35 -1.71
C ALA A 71 4.44 10.76 -3.03
N GLN A 72 5.68 11.11 -3.39
CA GLN A 72 6.45 10.45 -4.47
C GLN A 72 7.61 9.62 -3.92
N LEU A 73 8.15 10.01 -2.77
CA LEU A 73 9.33 9.43 -2.13
C LEU A 73 8.95 8.83 -0.77
N PRO A 74 8.12 7.77 -0.76
CA PRO A 74 7.65 7.20 0.48
C PRO A 74 8.76 6.50 1.27
N LEU A 75 8.53 6.39 2.57
CA LEU A 75 9.42 5.74 3.53
C LEU A 75 8.98 4.29 3.81
N PRO A 76 9.88 3.44 4.31
CA PRO A 76 9.50 2.11 4.78
C PRO A 76 8.38 2.19 5.82
N GLY A 77 7.39 1.31 5.68
CA GLY A 77 6.22 1.25 6.55
C GLY A 77 5.04 2.10 6.06
N GLU A 78 5.21 2.89 5.00
CA GLU A 78 4.12 3.71 4.45
C GLU A 78 3.21 2.90 3.53
N LEU A 79 1.90 3.09 3.72
CA LEU A 79 0.84 2.55 2.88
C LEU A 79 0.20 3.66 2.08
N LEU A 80 0.10 3.45 0.77
CA LEU A 80 -0.39 4.46 -0.16
C LEU A 80 -1.56 3.93 -0.99
N PHE A 81 -2.42 4.85 -1.40
CA PHE A 81 -3.48 4.61 -2.35
C PHE A 81 -3.08 5.21 -3.69
N PHE A 82 -3.09 4.39 -4.73
CA PHE A 82 -2.90 4.82 -6.11
C PHE A 82 -4.20 4.63 -6.88
N TYR A 83 -4.49 5.57 -7.78
CA TYR A 83 -5.56 5.46 -8.75
C TYR A 83 -5.06 5.94 -10.10
N ASP A 84 -5.36 5.17 -11.13
CA ASP A 84 -5.10 5.55 -12.52
C ASP A 84 -6.37 5.35 -13.33
N GLY A 85 -6.94 6.45 -13.81
CA GLY A 85 -8.07 6.45 -14.74
C GLY A 85 -7.64 6.48 -16.21
N SER A 86 -6.33 6.57 -16.49
CA SER A 86 -5.81 6.73 -17.85
C SER A 86 -5.71 5.40 -18.58
N SER A 87 -5.81 5.46 -19.91
CA SER A 87 -5.56 4.33 -20.81
C SER A 87 -4.22 4.55 -21.53
N GLY A 88 -3.12 4.45 -20.78
CA GLY A 88 -1.76 4.49 -21.33
C GLY A 88 -1.44 3.25 -22.17
N VAL A 89 -0.32 3.28 -22.92
CA VAL A 89 0.04 2.17 -23.83
C VAL A 89 0.40 0.92 -23.04
N ALA A 90 1.12 1.09 -21.93
CA ALA A 90 1.46 0.00 -21.01
C ALA A 90 0.42 -0.18 -19.89
N GLY A 91 -0.62 0.65 -19.87
CA GLY A 91 -1.62 0.71 -18.80
C GLY A 91 -2.77 -0.27 -19.03
N ALA A 92 -3.60 -0.43 -17.99
CA ALA A 92 -4.87 -1.12 -18.15
C ALA A 92 -5.80 -0.30 -19.06
N LYS A 93 -6.61 -0.97 -19.88
CA LYS A 93 -7.66 -0.30 -20.68
C LYS A 93 -8.88 0.14 -19.86
N LYS A 94 -8.82 -0.01 -18.55
CA LYS A 94 -9.86 0.31 -17.58
C LYS A 94 -9.20 0.98 -16.37
N PRO A 95 -9.95 1.78 -15.58
CA PRO A 95 -9.41 2.34 -14.35
C PRO A 95 -8.87 1.25 -13.43
N VAL A 96 -7.79 1.58 -12.72
CA VAL A 96 -7.18 0.72 -11.70
C VAL A 96 -6.94 1.51 -10.42
N ALA A 97 -6.96 0.79 -9.31
CA ALA A 97 -6.58 1.31 -8.01
C ALA A 97 -5.77 0.26 -7.28
N GLU A 98 -4.79 0.73 -6.50
CA GLU A 98 -3.84 -0.12 -5.81
C GLU A 98 -3.70 0.32 -4.36
N LEU A 99 -3.65 -0.67 -3.46
CA LEU A 99 -3.13 -0.46 -2.11
C LEU A 99 -1.65 -0.84 -2.15
N VAL A 100 -0.82 0.18 -2.00
CA VAL A 100 0.64 0.13 -2.09
C VAL A 100 1.23 0.04 -0.68
N LEU A 101 2.25 -0.80 -0.50
CA LEU A 101 3.03 -0.93 0.72
C LEU A 101 4.53 -0.83 0.39
N VAL A 102 5.21 0.09 1.09
CA VAL A 102 6.65 0.28 0.98
C VAL A 102 7.35 -0.44 2.11
N TYR A 103 8.17 -1.46 1.78
CA TYR A 103 8.80 -2.34 2.78
C TYR A 103 10.31 -2.10 2.93
N GLY A 104 10.87 -1.13 2.22
CA GLY A 104 12.30 -0.80 2.24
C GLY A 104 12.59 0.61 1.73
N ARG A 105 13.88 0.99 1.73
CA ARG A 105 14.32 2.35 1.32
C ARG A 105 14.61 2.45 -0.18
N GLY A 106 14.66 3.69 -0.66
CA GLY A 106 15.06 4.03 -2.03
C GLY A 106 13.91 3.92 -3.04
N VAL A 107 12.67 3.93 -2.56
CA VAL A 107 11.48 3.91 -3.41
C VAL A 107 11.26 5.29 -4.04
N VAL A 108 11.00 5.29 -5.34
CA VAL A 108 10.53 6.44 -6.11
C VAL A 108 9.32 5.99 -6.89
N LEU A 109 8.14 6.46 -6.54
CA LEU A 109 6.90 5.96 -7.10
C LEU A 109 6.82 6.24 -8.60
N ARG A 110 6.50 5.18 -9.36
CA ARG A 110 6.35 5.23 -10.81
C ARG A 110 5.10 4.50 -11.26
N ALA A 111 4.39 5.08 -12.22
CA ALA A 111 3.24 4.44 -12.85
C ALA A 111 3.66 3.38 -13.88
N HIS A 112 2.68 2.82 -14.60
CA HIS A 112 2.82 1.68 -15.50
C HIS A 112 3.80 1.89 -16.69
N GLU A 113 4.13 3.13 -17.07
CA GLU A 113 5.15 3.46 -18.08
C GLU A 113 6.52 3.82 -17.47
N GLY A 114 6.71 3.61 -16.17
CA GLY A 114 7.93 4.04 -15.46
C GLY A 114 8.01 5.56 -15.26
N VAL A 115 6.95 6.30 -15.61
CA VAL A 115 6.85 7.74 -15.39
C VAL A 115 6.67 8.04 -13.90
N PRO A 116 7.30 9.10 -13.38
CA PRO A 116 7.13 9.46 -11.97
C PRO A 116 5.66 9.73 -11.63
N THR A 117 5.20 9.20 -10.49
CA THR A 117 3.83 9.40 -10.01
C THR A 117 3.79 9.77 -8.53
N HIS A 118 2.61 10.12 -8.04
CA HIS A 118 2.34 10.35 -6.63
C HIS A 118 1.17 9.48 -6.19
N CYS A 119 1.22 9.01 -4.96
CA CYS A 119 0.15 8.24 -4.32
C CYS A 119 -0.25 8.90 -3.00
N SER A 120 -1.49 8.71 -2.57
CA SER A 120 -1.99 9.26 -1.31
C SER A 120 -1.54 8.41 -0.13
N LEU A 121 -0.70 8.95 0.74
CA LEU A 121 -0.26 8.29 1.96
C LEU A 121 -1.40 8.27 2.99
N PHE A 122 -1.92 7.09 3.32
CA PHE A 122 -3.11 6.95 4.16
C PHE A 122 -2.86 6.15 5.44
N ALA A 123 -1.79 5.37 5.54
CA ALA A 123 -1.46 4.67 6.79
C ALA A 123 0.06 4.46 6.95
N ARG A 124 0.49 4.23 8.19
CA ARG A 124 1.89 3.91 8.52
C ARG A 124 1.99 2.76 9.51
N ILE A 125 2.88 1.81 9.22
CA ILE A 125 3.34 0.82 10.20
C ILE A 125 4.33 1.55 11.13
N PRO A 126 4.06 1.63 12.44
CA PRO A 126 4.99 2.21 13.39
C PRO A 126 6.24 1.33 13.55
N GLY A 127 7.37 1.95 13.89
CA GLY A 127 8.67 1.28 14.00
C GLY A 127 9.42 1.15 12.67
N ASP A 128 10.61 0.57 12.73
CA ASP A 128 11.55 0.44 11.61
C ASP A 128 11.56 -0.99 11.04
N TRP A 129 11.54 -1.07 9.71
CA TRP A 129 11.55 -2.32 8.95
C TRP A 129 12.75 -3.25 9.21
N LYS A 130 13.87 -2.71 9.70
CA LYS A 130 15.07 -3.49 10.03
C LYS A 130 15.08 -4.03 11.44
N TYR A 131 14.24 -3.52 12.33
CA TYR A 131 14.32 -3.80 13.76
C TYR A 131 12.99 -4.30 14.33
N ASP A 132 11.86 -3.71 13.93
CA ASP A 132 10.56 -3.94 14.57
C ASP A 132 9.68 -4.92 13.81
N TRP A 133 9.69 -4.89 12.47
CA TRP A 133 8.83 -5.73 11.63
C TRP A 133 9.61 -6.48 10.53
N VAL A 134 10.78 -7.00 10.90
CA VAL A 134 11.75 -7.64 10.00
C VAL A 134 11.15 -8.77 9.17
N ASP A 135 10.37 -9.65 9.79
CA ASP A 135 9.83 -10.83 9.10
C ASP A 135 8.69 -10.45 8.15
N PHE A 136 7.92 -9.42 8.48
CA PHE A 136 6.94 -8.86 7.55
C PHE A 136 7.61 -8.21 6.34
N ALA A 137 8.72 -7.46 6.54
CA ALA A 137 9.49 -6.90 5.43
C ALA A 137 10.08 -8.00 4.51
N LYS A 138 10.54 -9.11 5.09
CA LYS A 138 10.97 -10.29 4.32
C LYS A 138 9.81 -10.91 3.56
N ALA A 139 8.63 -11.01 4.18
CA ALA A 139 7.44 -11.52 3.54
C ALA A 139 7.04 -10.70 2.31
N CYS A 140 7.13 -9.36 2.37
CA CYS A 140 6.95 -8.50 1.19
C CYS A 140 7.99 -8.79 0.10
N ARG A 141 9.25 -9.00 0.48
CA ARG A 141 10.32 -9.32 -0.46
C ARG A 141 10.11 -10.66 -1.18
N ARG A 142 9.43 -11.64 -0.57
CA ARG A 142 9.14 -12.94 -1.19
C ARG A 142 8.36 -12.78 -2.50
N SER A 143 7.48 -11.79 -2.61
CA SER A 143 6.71 -11.53 -3.84
C SER A 143 7.58 -11.33 -5.09
N ARG A 144 8.83 -10.88 -4.92
CA ARG A 144 9.79 -10.70 -6.01
C ARG A 144 10.44 -12.00 -6.48
N TRP A 145 10.74 -12.92 -5.56
CA TRP A 145 11.58 -14.09 -5.84
C TRP A 145 10.79 -15.40 -5.91
N GLU A 146 9.68 -15.47 -5.18
CA GLU A 146 8.85 -16.67 -5.01
C GLU A 146 7.48 -16.51 -5.67
N GLY A 147 7.23 -15.36 -6.30
CA GLY A 147 5.95 -15.02 -6.93
C GLY A 147 4.90 -14.50 -5.94
N PRO A 148 3.69 -14.17 -6.44
CA PRO A 148 2.71 -13.40 -5.67
C PRO A 148 2.27 -14.07 -4.36
N GLN A 149 2.29 -13.31 -3.27
CA GLN A 149 1.89 -13.75 -1.92
C GLN A 149 0.51 -13.17 -1.56
N VAL A 150 -0.37 -13.94 -0.91
CA VAL A 150 -1.70 -13.46 -0.52
C VAL A 150 -1.62 -12.60 0.73
N LEU A 151 -1.99 -11.33 0.59
CA LEU A 151 -2.06 -10.35 1.67
C LEU A 151 -3.53 -10.05 1.98
N ARG A 152 -3.87 -10.08 3.26
CA ARG A 152 -5.16 -9.59 3.78
C ARG A 152 -4.91 -8.32 4.59
N VAL A 153 -5.73 -7.31 4.35
CA VAL A 153 -5.83 -6.08 5.13
C VAL A 153 -7.20 -6.03 5.76
N GLU A 154 -7.26 -5.88 7.08
CA GLU A 154 -8.49 -5.89 7.85
C GLU A 154 -8.48 -4.84 8.95
N ARG A 155 -9.64 -4.52 9.52
CA ARG A 155 -9.74 -3.60 10.66
C ARG A 155 -9.05 -4.23 11.87
N ALA A 156 -8.34 -3.43 12.64
CA ALA A 156 -7.75 -3.86 13.91
C ALA A 156 -8.41 -3.10 15.07
N ASP A 157 -8.58 -3.80 16.19
CA ASP A 157 -9.10 -3.26 17.45
C ASP A 157 -8.07 -2.36 18.17
#